data_AF-A0A538DEZ4-F1
#
_entry.id   AF-A0A538DEZ4-F1
#
_cell.length_a   1.000
_cell.length_b   1.000
_cell.length_c   1.000
_cell.angle_alpha   90.00
_cell.angle_beta   90.00
_cell.angle_gamma   90.00
#
_symmetry.space_group_name_H-M   'P 1'
#
loop_
_entity.id
_entity.type
_entity.pdbx_description
1 polymer ?
#
loop_
_entity_poly.entity_id
_entity_poly.type
_entity_poly.pdbx_seq_one_letter_code
_entity_poly.pdbx_strand_id
1 'polypeptide(L)'
;MIVVDTGVLYAAADRSDPDHDESKELLGIHATEQLVATVSVVVETSWLISSRLGLTSDDWNRVVEFLEQDHDLDLGVVDASIVAVAERLNVTTIATLNDRDFRVVRPRHCDAFVLAP
;
A
#
# COMPACT_ATOMS: atom_id res chain seq x y z
N MET A 1 10.12 -12.65 17.61
CA MET A 1 8.95 -13.07 16.81
C MET A 1 7.73 -12.56 17.54
N ILE A 2 6.79 -11.95 16.84
CA ILE A 2 5.51 -11.49 17.40
C ILE A 2 4.33 -12.03 16.59
N VAL A 3 3.21 -12.26 17.25
CA VAL A 3 1.93 -12.57 16.60
C VAL A 3 1.12 -11.29 16.53
N VAL A 4 0.59 -10.95 15.36
CA VAL A 4 -0.10 -9.67 15.10
C VAL A 4 -1.58 -9.90 14.90
N ASP A 5 -2.39 -9.03 15.50
CA ASP A 5 -3.85 -9.01 15.40
C ASP A 5 -4.33 -8.03 14.30
N THR A 6 -5.60 -8.18 13.88
CA THR A 6 -6.25 -7.29 12.91
C THR A 6 -6.19 -5.82 13.34
N GLY A 7 -6.43 -5.52 14.64
CA GLY A 7 -6.48 -4.14 15.12
C GLY A 7 -5.17 -3.38 14.87
N VAL A 8 -4.02 -4.02 15.11
CA VAL A 8 -2.69 -3.42 14.91
C VAL A 8 -2.43 -3.14 13.43
N LEU A 9 -2.76 -4.09 12.54
CA LEU A 9 -2.56 -3.92 11.10
C LEU A 9 -3.48 -2.84 10.51
N TYR A 10 -4.74 -2.79 10.96
CA TYR A 10 -5.69 -1.78 10.52
C TYR A 10 -5.31 -0.38 11.01
N ALA A 11 -5.00 -0.22 12.30
CA ALA A 11 -4.61 1.08 12.86
C ALA A 11 -3.31 1.61 12.22
N ALA A 12 -2.34 0.73 11.94
CA ALA A 12 -1.13 1.12 11.21
C ALA A 12 -1.42 1.61 9.77
N ALA A 13 -2.52 1.18 9.15
CA ALA A 13 -2.93 1.59 7.80
C ALA A 13 -3.76 2.89 7.79
N ASP A 14 -4.51 3.19 8.86
CA ASP A 14 -5.40 4.36 8.95
C ASP A 14 -4.76 5.48 9.80
N ARG A 15 -4.32 6.57 9.15
CA ARG A 15 -3.73 7.73 9.84
C ARG A 15 -4.69 8.41 10.82
N SER A 16 -6.01 8.21 10.66
CA SER A 16 -7.02 8.81 11.53
C SER A 16 -7.37 7.94 12.73
N ASP A 17 -6.87 6.71 12.79
CA ASP A 17 -7.10 5.80 13.92
C ASP A 17 -6.37 6.32 15.17
N PRO A 18 -7.03 6.37 16.35
CA PRO A 18 -6.40 6.81 17.59
C PRO A 18 -5.13 6.04 17.95
N ASP A 19 -5.04 4.77 17.56
CA ASP A 19 -3.94 3.87 17.87
C ASP A 19 -2.90 3.80 16.72
N HIS A 20 -2.99 4.69 15.72
CA HIS A 20 -2.11 4.69 14.54
C HIS A 20 -0.63 4.76 14.90
N ASP A 21 -0.24 5.76 15.70
CA ASP A 21 1.16 6.01 16.02
C ASP A 21 1.76 4.88 16.86
N GLU A 22 1.01 4.39 17.86
CA GLU A 22 1.44 3.27 18.70
C GLU A 22 1.57 1.97 17.90
N SER A 23 0.61 1.68 17.02
CA SER A 23 0.65 0.49 16.16
C SER A 23 1.80 0.53 15.17
N LYS A 24 2.06 1.70 14.56
CA LYS A 24 3.18 1.90 13.66
C LYS A 24 4.53 1.77 14.38
N GLU A 25 4.66 2.35 15.57
CA GLU A 25 5.88 2.25 16.38
C GLU A 25 6.14 0.81 16.80
N LEU A 26 5.12 0.07 17.26
CA LEU A 26 5.22 -1.34 17.62
C LEU A 26 5.75 -2.18 16.45
N LEU A 27 5.18 -2.02 15.26
CA LEU A 27 5.64 -2.73 14.06
C LEU A 27 7.08 -2.34 13.69
N GLY A 28 7.46 -1.07 13.88
CA GLY A 28 8.81 -0.57 13.65
C GLY A 28 9.84 -1.16 14.61
N ILE A 29 9.54 -1.22 15.91
CA ILE A 29 10.41 -1.80 16.95
C ILE A 29 10.69 -3.27 16.66
N HIS A 30 9.68 -4.00 16.17
CA HIS A 30 9.77 -5.43 15.87
C HIS A 30 10.09 -5.73 14.38
N ALA A 31 10.51 -4.74 13.59
CA ALA A 31 10.71 -4.91 12.14
C ALA A 31 11.77 -5.97 11.78
N THR A 32 12.71 -6.29 12.69
CA THR A 32 13.72 -7.34 12.51
C THR A 32 13.27 -8.71 13.00
N GLU A 33 12.12 -8.79 13.65
CA GLU A 33 11.55 -10.03 14.16
C GLU A 33 10.58 -10.66 13.15
N GLN A 34 10.40 -11.97 13.24
CA GLN A 34 9.34 -12.64 12.48
C GLN A 34 7.96 -12.12 12.91
N LEU A 35 7.20 -11.55 11.97
CA LEU A 35 5.80 -11.19 12.11
C LEU A 35 4.93 -12.39 11.71
N VAL A 36 4.02 -12.82 12.60
CA VAL A 36 3.11 -13.94 12.36
C VAL A 36 1.67 -13.45 12.41
N ALA A 37 0.93 -13.59 11.30
CA ALA A 37 -0.51 -13.35 11.23
C ALA A 37 -1.22 -14.63 10.80
N THR A 38 -2.40 -14.90 11.37
CA THR A 38 -3.24 -16.01 10.93
C THR A 38 -3.98 -15.62 9.64
N VAL A 39 -4.44 -16.62 8.88
CA VAL A 39 -5.28 -16.35 7.68
C VAL A 39 -6.55 -15.57 8.04
N SER A 40 -7.12 -15.77 9.22
CA SER A 40 -8.30 -15.02 9.67
C SER A 40 -7.99 -13.54 9.87
N VAL A 41 -6.83 -13.20 10.46
CA VAL A 41 -6.37 -11.81 10.60
C VAL A 41 -6.16 -11.15 9.23
N VAL A 42 -5.58 -11.86 8.26
CA VAL A 42 -5.37 -11.33 6.90
C VAL A 42 -6.71 -11.04 6.21
N VAL A 43 -7.68 -11.96 6.29
CA VAL A 43 -9.01 -11.77 5.69
C VAL A 43 -9.74 -10.59 6.31
N GLU A 44 -9.73 -10.49 7.64
CA GLU A 44 -10.41 -9.41 8.35
C GLU A 44 -9.75 -8.04 8.06
N THR A 45 -8.42 -7.98 8.08
CA THR A 45 -7.65 -6.77 7.73
C THR A 45 -7.98 -6.30 6.31
N SER A 46 -7.98 -7.23 5.34
CA SER A 46 -8.33 -6.92 3.95
C SER A 46 -9.75 -6.38 3.82
N TRP A 47 -10.71 -7.00 4.51
CA TRP A 47 -12.11 -6.53 4.51
C TRP A 47 -12.25 -5.15 5.16
N LEU A 48 -11.60 -4.89 6.29
CA LEU A 48 -11.65 -3.58 6.97
C LEU A 48 -11.01 -2.48 6.13
N ILE A 49 -9.83 -2.72 5.56
CA ILE A 49 -9.16 -1.76 4.68
C ILE A 49 -10.05 -1.48 3.46
N SER A 50 -10.58 -2.52 2.80
CA SER A 50 -11.44 -2.35 1.63
C SER A 50 -12.72 -1.56 1.96
N SER A 51 -13.36 -1.86 3.09
CA SER A 51 -14.63 -1.24 3.48
C SER A 51 -14.50 0.19 4.03
N ARG A 52 -13.32 0.58 4.52
CA ARG A 52 -13.13 1.88 5.21
C ARG A 52 -12.08 2.79 4.58
N LEU A 53 -11.04 2.22 3.98
CA LEU A 53 -9.87 2.93 3.43
C LEU A 53 -9.67 2.65 1.93
N GLY A 54 -10.63 1.98 1.29
CA GLY A 54 -10.52 1.47 -0.08
C GLY A 54 -10.26 2.55 -1.13
N LEU A 55 -10.04 2.09 -2.35
CA LEU A 55 -9.79 2.95 -3.51
C LEU A 55 -11.00 3.84 -3.79
N THR A 56 -10.73 5.11 -4.03
CA THR A 56 -11.72 6.10 -4.46
C THR A 56 -12.03 5.95 -5.95
N SER A 57 -13.10 6.58 -6.42
CA SER A 57 -13.40 6.61 -7.85
C SER A 57 -12.26 7.24 -8.67
N ASP A 58 -11.57 8.23 -8.13
CA ASP A 58 -10.42 8.87 -8.78
C ASP A 58 -9.21 7.93 -8.85
N ASP A 59 -8.97 7.12 -7.81
CA ASP A 59 -7.94 6.09 -7.87
C ASP A 59 -8.25 5.06 -8.97
N TRP A 60 -9.51 4.63 -9.07
CA TRP A 60 -9.92 3.69 -10.13
C TRP A 60 -9.80 4.28 -11.53
N ASN A 61 -10.18 5.54 -11.72
CA ASN A 61 -9.96 6.22 -12.99
C ASN A 61 -8.47 6.24 -13.34
N ARG A 62 -7.62 6.51 -12.36
CA ARG A 62 -6.17 6.50 -12.56
C ARG A 62 -5.63 5.10 -12.88
N VAL A 63 -6.15 4.06 -12.27
CA VAL A 63 -5.83 2.67 -12.63
C VAL A 63 -6.19 2.38 -14.08
N VAL A 64 -7.40 2.77 -14.51
CA VAL A 64 -7.86 2.56 -15.90
C VAL A 64 -6.96 3.30 -16.89
N GLU A 65 -6.54 4.54 -16.59
CA GLU A 65 -5.59 5.26 -17.44
C GLU A 65 -4.30 4.48 -17.67
N PHE A 66 -3.72 3.84 -16.65
CA PHE A 66 -2.51 3.02 -16.82
C PHE A 66 -2.76 1.80 -17.71
N LEU A 67 -3.91 1.13 -17.53
CA LEU A 67 -4.27 -0.05 -18.30
C LEU A 67 -4.58 0.26 -19.77
N GLU A 68 -5.05 1.48 -20.06
CA GLU A 68 -5.43 1.91 -21.42
C GLU A 68 -4.28 2.62 -22.18
N GLN A 69 -3.44 3.40 -21.49
CA GLN A 69 -2.47 4.28 -22.15
C GLN A 69 -1.11 3.62 -22.40
N ASP A 70 -0.73 2.64 -21.59
CA ASP A 70 0.65 2.18 -21.53
C ASP A 70 0.77 0.71 -21.92
N HIS A 71 0.52 0.40 -23.19
CA HIS A 71 0.63 -0.96 -23.74
C HIS A 71 2.03 -1.57 -23.63
N ASP A 72 3.06 -0.77 -23.36
CA ASP A 72 4.44 -1.21 -23.13
C ASP A 72 4.75 -1.46 -21.64
N LEU A 73 3.93 -0.92 -20.73
CA LEU A 73 3.96 -1.23 -19.30
C LEU A 73 2.96 -2.33 -18.99
N ASP A 74 3.45 -3.54 -18.71
CA ASP A 74 2.63 -4.66 -18.23
C ASP A 74 2.22 -4.47 -16.75
N LEU A 75 1.73 -3.28 -16.42
CA LEU A 75 1.31 -2.90 -15.08
C LEU A 75 -0.09 -3.48 -14.83
N GLY A 76 -0.14 -4.52 -13.99
CA GLY A 76 -1.40 -5.10 -13.56
C GLY A 76 -2.24 -4.13 -12.73
N VAL A 77 -3.54 -4.42 -12.60
CA VAL A 77 -4.50 -3.64 -11.78
C VAL A 77 -3.96 -3.35 -10.37
N VAL A 78 -3.27 -4.33 -9.76
CA VAL A 78 -2.71 -4.21 -8.41
C VAL A 78 -1.61 -3.16 -8.37
N ASP A 79 -0.61 -3.24 -9.25
CA ASP A 79 0.50 -2.30 -9.29
C ASP A 79 0.03 -0.88 -9.66
N ALA A 80 -0.90 -0.77 -10.61
CA ALA A 80 -1.48 0.51 -11.00
C ALA A 80 -2.24 1.16 -9.83
N SER A 81 -2.89 0.35 -8.98
CA SER A 81 -3.58 0.87 -7.79
C SER A 81 -2.62 1.43 -6.75
N ILE A 82 -1.43 0.83 -6.60
CA ILE A 82 -0.38 1.35 -5.72
C ILE A 82 0.08 2.72 -6.22
N VAL A 83 0.30 2.87 -7.53
CA VAL A 83 0.68 4.16 -8.13
C VAL A 83 -0.39 5.21 -7.91
N ALA A 84 -1.66 4.87 -8.17
CA ALA A 84 -2.79 5.79 -7.97
C ALA A 84 -2.89 6.29 -6.52
N VAL A 85 -2.77 5.39 -5.55
CA VAL A 85 -2.78 5.75 -4.12
C VAL A 85 -1.57 6.60 -3.75
N ALA A 86 -0.38 6.26 -4.23
CA ALA A 86 0.84 7.04 -3.97
C ALA A 86 0.72 8.46 -4.51
N GLU A 87 0.15 8.65 -5.71
CA GLU A 87 -0.17 9.95 -6.28
C GLU A 87 -1.18 10.71 -5.43
N ARG A 88 -2.32 10.08 -5.07
CA ARG A 88 -3.37 10.71 -4.26
C ARG A 88 -2.86 11.17 -2.88
N LEU A 89 -2.02 10.37 -2.24
CA LEU A 89 -1.49 10.65 -0.90
C LEU A 89 -0.20 11.48 -0.94
N ASN A 90 0.26 11.89 -2.13
CA ASN A 90 1.52 12.61 -2.34
C ASN A 90 2.73 11.91 -1.69
N VAL A 91 2.78 10.57 -1.81
CA VAL A 91 3.84 9.72 -1.27
C VAL A 91 4.83 9.39 -2.39
N THR A 92 6.12 9.59 -2.13
CA THR A 92 7.18 9.35 -3.12
C THR A 92 7.86 8.00 -2.97
N THR A 93 7.54 7.24 -1.91
CA THR A 93 8.21 5.97 -1.59
C THR A 93 7.25 4.80 -1.73
N ILE A 94 7.67 3.76 -2.45
CA ILE A 94 6.95 2.48 -2.57
C ILE A 94 7.81 1.39 -1.94
N ALA A 95 7.26 0.67 -0.97
CA ALA A 95 7.86 -0.55 -0.44
C ALA A 95 7.45 -1.73 -1.35
N THR A 96 8.41 -2.35 -2.03
CA THR A 96 8.17 -3.46 -2.97
C THR A 96 9.40 -4.34 -3.14
N LEU A 97 9.17 -5.65 -3.25
CA LEU A 97 10.20 -6.61 -3.66
C LEU A 97 10.27 -6.81 -5.19
N ASN A 98 9.24 -6.36 -5.92
CA ASN A 98 9.22 -6.33 -7.38
C ASN A 98 9.29 -4.86 -7.84
N ASP A 99 10.49 -4.36 -8.03
CA ASP A 99 10.73 -2.94 -8.32
C ASP A 99 10.67 -2.60 -9.82
N ARG A 100 10.72 -3.62 -10.69
CA ARG A 100 10.87 -3.47 -12.13
C ARG A 100 9.78 -2.60 -12.72
N ASP A 101 8.53 -2.88 -12.37
CA ASP A 101 7.36 -2.24 -12.95
C ASP A 101 7.23 -0.79 -12.48
N PHE A 102 7.67 -0.48 -11.24
CA PHE A 102 7.63 0.88 -10.69
C PHE A 102 8.75 1.80 -11.18
N ARG A 103 9.88 1.25 -11.66
CA ARG A 103 11.03 2.04 -12.14
C ARG A 103 10.75 2.83 -13.41
N VAL A 104 9.77 2.37 -14.20
CA VAL A 104 9.43 2.90 -15.52
C VAL A 104 8.17 3.77 -15.50
N VAL A 105 7.42 3.73 -14.39
CA VAL A 105 6.28 4.62 -14.15
C VAL A 105 6.76 6.07 -14.04
N ARG A 106 5.96 6.98 -14.61
CA ARG A 106 6.10 8.43 -14.43
C ARG A 106 4.96 8.95 -13.56
N PRO A 107 5.18 9.14 -12.23
CA PRO A 107 4.15 9.63 -11.32
C PRO A 107 3.77 11.08 -11.63
N ARG A 108 2.53 11.48 -11.32
CA ARG A 108 2.06 12.86 -11.53
C ARG A 108 2.74 13.90 -10.63
N HIS A 109 3.22 13.49 -9.46
CA HIS A 109 3.67 14.39 -8.38
C HIS A 109 5.19 14.38 -8.12
N CYS A 110 5.95 13.51 -8.78
CA CYS A 110 7.41 13.44 -8.65
C CYS A 110 8.07 12.85 -9.90
N ASP A 111 9.37 13.05 -10.06
CA ASP A 111 10.11 12.58 -11.24
C ASP A 111 10.19 11.04 -11.32
N ALA A 112 10.34 10.39 -10.17
CA ALA A 112 10.38 8.94 -10.01
C ALA A 112 10.07 8.55 -8.55
N PHE A 113 9.65 7.31 -8.33
CA PHE A 113 9.49 6.76 -6.98
C PHE A 113 10.84 6.39 -6.35
N VAL A 114 10.93 6.57 -5.03
CA VAL A 114 11.95 5.93 -4.18
C VAL A 114 11.45 4.52 -3.86
N LEU A 115 12.23 3.50 -4.21
CA LEU A 115 11.83 2.10 -4.01
C LEU A 115 12.59 1.51 -2.83
N ALA A 116 11.86 0.95 -1.87
CA ALA A 116 12.38 0.34 -0.66
C ALA A 116 11.97 -1.15 -0.58
N PRO A 117 12.80 -2.03 0.01
CA PRO A 117 12.41 -3.41 0.30
C PRO A 117 11.42 -3.50 1.46
#